data_AF-A0A963J2B7-F1
#
_entry.id   AF-A0A963J2B7-F1
#
_cell.length_a   1.000
_cell.length_b   1.000
_cell.length_c   1.000
_cell.angle_alpha   90.00
_cell.angle_beta   90.00
_cell.angle_gamma   90.00
#
_symmetry.space_group_name_H-M   'P 1'
#
loop_
_entity.id
_entity.type
_entity.pdbx_description
1 polymer ?
#
loop_
_entity_poly.entity_id
_entity_poly.type
_entity_poly.pdbx_seq_one_letter_code
_entity_poly.pdbx_strand_id
1 'polypeptide(L)'
;MKTPEPSNENPSATWQGARIISPAELPTKLNTVTAEVLARLLNYERLTSLNAVSEASTTRLSAVTHYLGKEYGWPIEAHYKATGCRDGRVAWVAEYFLAPEIIAHAMAAGAGVWCAKVRAARRARRTQAAQARRNAERANASRSARRAHPGQQGLFD
;
A
#
# COMPACT_ATOMS: atom_id res chain seq x y z
N MET A 1 -7.70 62.38 5.77
CA MET A 1 -7.26 61.35 6.73
C MET A 1 -8.09 60.10 6.46
N LYS A 2 -7.51 59.05 5.84
CA LYS A 2 -8.25 57.84 5.44
C LYS A 2 -8.35 56.89 6.64
N THR A 3 -9.56 56.49 7.01
CA THR A 3 -9.85 55.46 8.01
C THR A 3 -9.56 54.08 7.42
N PRO A 4 -8.84 53.16 8.10
CA PRO A 4 -8.65 51.80 7.60
C PRO A 4 -9.92 50.97 7.73
N GLU A 5 -10.19 50.11 6.74
CA GLU A 5 -11.30 49.15 6.78
C GLU A 5 -11.06 48.04 7.82
N PRO A 6 -12.12 47.52 8.47
CA PRO A 6 -11.98 46.42 9.42
C PRO A 6 -11.59 45.11 8.73
N SER A 7 -10.63 44.40 9.32
CA SER A 7 -10.16 43.09 8.86
C SER A 7 -11.27 42.04 8.96
N ASN A 8 -11.64 41.44 7.82
CA ASN A 8 -12.43 40.21 7.80
C ASN A 8 -11.55 39.05 8.28
N GLU A 9 -11.63 38.72 9.56
CA GLU A 9 -11.16 37.43 10.06
C GLU A 9 -12.15 36.35 9.61
N ASN A 10 -11.77 35.59 8.59
CA ASN A 10 -12.46 34.33 8.28
C ASN A 10 -12.13 33.33 9.39
N PRO A 11 -13.09 32.86 10.19
CA PRO A 11 -12.82 31.79 11.14
C PRO A 11 -12.39 30.54 10.36
N SER A 12 -11.20 30.06 10.67
CA SER A 12 -10.66 28.78 10.23
C SER A 12 -11.71 27.68 10.39
N ALA A 13 -11.83 26.82 9.38
CA ALA A 13 -12.78 25.72 9.33
C ALA A 13 -12.96 25.06 10.71
N THR A 14 -14.20 25.05 11.20
CA THR A 14 -14.61 24.31 12.38
C THR A 14 -14.24 22.84 12.14
N TRP A 15 -13.28 22.33 12.94
CA TRP A 15 -12.95 20.93 12.98
C TRP A 15 -14.20 20.15 13.37
N GLN A 16 -14.92 19.65 12.36
CA GLN A 16 -16.04 18.73 12.56
C GLN A 16 -15.49 17.51 13.27
N GLY A 17 -16.03 17.26 14.46
CA GLY A 17 -15.61 16.19 15.36
C GLY A 17 -15.42 14.87 14.61
N ALA A 18 -14.33 14.18 14.94
CA ALA A 18 -13.95 12.91 14.32
C ALA A 18 -15.16 11.98 14.27
N ARG A 19 -15.55 11.63 13.05
CA ARG A 19 -16.60 10.65 12.75
C ARG A 19 -16.27 9.38 13.54
N ILE A 20 -17.21 8.89 14.35
CA ILE A 20 -17.04 7.63 15.08
C ILE A 20 -16.93 6.51 14.04
N ILE A 21 -15.71 6.03 13.76
CA ILE A 21 -15.43 4.96 12.79
C ILE A 21 -15.70 3.62 13.48
N SER A 22 -16.46 2.72 12.84
CA SER A 22 -16.63 1.32 13.28
C SER A 22 -16.77 0.41 12.04
N PRO A 23 -16.17 -0.80 12.02
CA PRO A 23 -14.81 -1.15 12.40
C PRO A 23 -13.93 -1.43 11.18
N ALA A 24 -12.63 -1.20 11.34
CA ALA A 24 -11.62 -1.59 10.36
C ALA A 24 -11.60 -3.12 10.22
N GLU A 25 -12.09 -3.64 9.10
CA GLU A 25 -12.28 -5.09 8.89
C GLU A 25 -10.97 -5.77 8.47
N LEU A 26 -10.77 -7.00 8.96
CA LEU A 26 -9.60 -7.79 8.62
C LEU A 26 -9.86 -8.59 7.32
N PRO A 27 -8.98 -8.50 6.31
CA PRO A 27 -9.09 -9.32 5.11
C PRO A 27 -9.16 -10.83 5.42
N THR A 28 -10.16 -11.49 4.84
CA THR A 28 -10.38 -12.93 5.00
C THR A 28 -9.26 -13.76 4.36
N LYS A 29 -8.77 -13.35 3.18
CA LYS A 29 -7.71 -14.05 2.46
C LYS A 29 -6.31 -13.66 2.96
N LEU A 30 -5.75 -14.54 3.80
CA LEU A 30 -4.51 -14.30 4.55
C LEU A 30 -3.23 -14.28 3.71
N ASN A 31 -3.19 -14.99 2.59
CA ASN A 31 -1.98 -15.13 1.77
C ASN A 31 -1.82 -14.05 0.68
N THR A 32 -2.47 -12.89 0.87
CA THR A 32 -2.45 -11.78 -0.09
C THR A 32 -1.46 -10.69 0.30
N VAL A 33 -1.08 -9.85 -0.68
CA VAL A 33 -0.31 -8.63 -0.42
C VAL A 33 -1.10 -7.65 0.44
N THR A 34 -2.42 -7.54 0.22
CA THR A 34 -3.31 -6.69 1.03
C THR A 34 -3.26 -7.05 2.51
N ALA A 35 -3.41 -8.33 2.84
CA ALA A 35 -3.31 -8.80 4.22
C ALA A 35 -1.91 -8.57 4.80
N GLU A 36 -0.85 -8.80 4.01
CA GLU A 36 0.53 -8.58 4.46
C GLU A 36 0.84 -7.10 4.76
N VAL A 37 0.40 -6.19 3.89
CA VAL A 37 0.58 -4.74 4.10
C VAL A 37 -0.14 -4.30 5.38
N LEU A 38 -1.40 -4.70 5.57
CA LEU A 38 -2.12 -4.36 6.79
C LEU A 38 -1.47 -4.95 8.04
N ALA A 39 -1.02 -6.20 8.02
CA ALA A 39 -0.36 -6.84 9.15
C ALA A 39 0.96 -6.14 9.55
N ARG A 40 1.64 -5.49 8.60
CA ARG A 40 2.84 -4.69 8.84
C ARG A 40 2.50 -3.33 9.44
N LEU A 41 1.50 -2.64 8.90
CA LEU A 41 1.02 -1.38 9.47
C LEU A 41 0.52 -1.56 10.92
N LEU A 42 -0.20 -2.65 11.19
CA LEU A 42 -0.63 -3.05 12.54
C LEU A 42 0.53 -3.43 13.47
N ASN A 43 1.73 -3.65 12.93
CA ASN A 43 2.94 -3.91 13.70
C ASN A 43 3.76 -2.64 13.94
N TYR A 44 3.13 -1.46 13.84
CA TYR A 44 3.75 -0.14 13.94
C TYR A 44 4.78 0.16 12.85
N GLU A 45 4.82 -0.62 11.77
CA GLU A 45 5.74 -0.36 10.68
C GLU A 45 5.28 0.82 9.83
N ARG A 46 6.25 1.62 9.39
CA ARG A 46 6.05 2.73 8.45
C ARG A 46 6.54 2.28 7.08
N LEU A 47 5.64 2.27 6.10
CA LEU A 47 5.89 1.65 4.81
C LEU A 47 6.06 2.71 3.72
N THR A 48 7.20 2.69 3.04
CA THR A 48 7.38 3.37 1.76
C THR A 48 7.21 2.38 0.61
N SER A 49 6.97 2.87 -0.61
CA SER A 49 6.87 2.00 -1.79
C SER A 49 8.11 1.13 -2.00
N LEU A 50 9.31 1.63 -1.66
CA LEU A 50 10.56 0.86 -1.73
C LEU A 50 10.61 -0.26 -0.70
N ASN A 51 10.25 0.02 0.56
CA ASN A 51 10.14 -1.00 1.61
C ASN A 51 9.15 -2.11 1.18
N ALA A 52 8.01 -1.73 0.62
CA ALA A 52 7.00 -2.70 0.18
C ALA A 52 7.48 -3.60 -0.97
N VAL A 53 8.42 -3.16 -1.81
CA VAL A 53 9.02 -4.00 -2.85
C VAL A 53 9.90 -5.07 -2.23
N SER A 54 10.82 -4.68 -1.34
CA SER A 54 11.75 -5.63 -0.71
C SER A 54 11.01 -6.58 0.24
N GLU A 55 10.01 -6.07 0.96
CA GLU A 55 9.46 -6.78 2.11
C GLU A 55 8.11 -7.45 1.85
N ALA A 56 7.21 -6.79 1.12
CA ALA A 56 5.88 -7.31 0.78
C ALA A 56 5.78 -7.78 -0.69
N SER A 57 6.89 -7.71 -1.44
CA SER A 57 6.98 -8.09 -2.85
C SER A 57 5.93 -7.37 -3.74
N THR A 58 5.70 -6.08 -3.48
CA THR A 58 4.76 -5.27 -4.26
C THR A 58 5.32 -3.89 -4.58
N THR A 59 5.13 -3.46 -5.83
CA THR A 59 5.37 -2.07 -6.27
C THR A 59 4.14 -1.19 -6.12
N ARG A 60 2.99 -1.77 -5.75
CA ARG A 60 1.67 -1.11 -5.76
C ARG A 60 1.18 -0.74 -4.35
N LEU A 61 2.09 -0.32 -3.47
CA LEU A 61 1.74 -0.01 -2.07
C LEU A 61 0.58 1.00 -1.98
N SER A 62 0.65 2.10 -2.75
CA SER A 62 -0.40 3.14 -2.78
C SER A 62 -1.78 2.62 -3.15
N ALA A 63 -1.85 1.70 -4.13
CA ALA A 63 -3.12 1.10 -4.52
C ALA A 63 -3.65 0.16 -3.43
N VAL A 64 -2.77 -0.55 -2.73
CA VAL A 64 -3.15 -1.44 -1.63
C VAL A 64 -3.66 -0.64 -0.43
N THR A 65 -2.98 0.45 -0.05
CA THR A 65 -3.42 1.30 1.06
C THR A 65 -4.75 1.99 0.73
N HIS A 66 -4.91 2.48 -0.50
CA HIS A 66 -6.21 3.00 -0.96
C HIS A 66 -7.32 1.96 -0.87
N TYR A 67 -7.06 0.73 -1.32
CA TYR A 67 -8.02 -0.38 -1.24
C TYR A 67 -8.37 -0.77 0.20
N LEU A 68 -7.38 -0.80 1.11
CA LEU A 68 -7.59 -1.03 2.55
C LEU A 68 -8.45 0.06 3.20
N GLY A 69 -8.22 1.33 2.84
CA GLY A 69 -9.06 2.42 3.35
C GLY A 69 -10.49 2.36 2.81
N LYS A 70 -10.64 2.10 1.51
CA LYS A 70 -11.94 2.12 0.84
C LYS A 70 -12.81 0.91 1.18
N GLU A 71 -12.28 -0.30 1.07
CA GLU A 71 -13.08 -1.53 1.18
C GLU A 71 -13.07 -2.14 2.59
N TYR A 72 -12.07 -1.83 3.40
CA TYR A 72 -11.91 -2.39 4.74
C TYR A 72 -11.96 -1.33 5.85
N GLY A 73 -12.11 -0.05 5.50
CA GLY A 73 -12.27 1.03 6.48
C GLY A 73 -11.02 1.37 7.31
N TRP A 74 -9.82 0.99 6.86
CA TRP A 74 -8.58 1.31 7.60
C TRP A 74 -8.16 2.78 7.39
N PRO A 75 -8.07 3.59 8.46
CA PRO A 75 -7.64 4.99 8.35
C PRO A 75 -6.10 5.08 8.23
N ILE A 76 -5.58 4.72 7.05
CA ILE A 76 -4.14 4.75 6.77
C ILE A 76 -3.72 6.17 6.41
N GLU A 77 -2.77 6.70 7.18
CA GLU A 77 -2.19 8.01 6.95
C GLU A 77 -0.97 7.92 6.02
N ALA A 78 -0.64 9.05 5.40
CA ALA A 78 0.54 9.20 4.56
C ALA A 78 1.28 10.49 4.89
N HIS A 79 2.59 10.38 5.13
CA HIS A 79 3.49 11.51 5.27
C HIS A 79 4.47 11.54 4.09
N TYR A 80 4.57 12.68 3.40
CA TYR A 80 5.49 12.83 2.28
C TYR A 80 6.86 13.30 2.78
N LYS A 81 7.93 12.63 2.33
CA LYS A 81 9.31 12.99 2.65
C LYS A 81 10.10 13.18 1.36
N ALA A 82 10.92 14.22 1.31
CA ALA A 82 11.89 14.38 0.22
C ALA A 82 13.06 13.39 0.41
N THR A 83 13.52 12.80 -0.70
CA THR A 83 14.66 11.87 -0.73
C THR A 83 15.55 12.16 -1.93
N GLY A 84 16.87 12.07 -1.73
CA GLY A 84 17.85 12.21 -2.80
C GLY A 84 17.98 10.94 -3.64
N CYS A 85 17.91 11.09 -4.95
CA CYS A 85 18.11 10.01 -5.91
C CYS A 85 19.58 9.94 -6.36
N ARG A 86 20.03 8.73 -6.75
CA ARG A 86 21.42 8.49 -7.18
C ARG A 86 21.80 9.23 -8.47
N ASP A 87 20.82 9.67 -9.24
CA ASP A 87 21.00 10.47 -10.45
C ASP A 87 20.96 11.99 -10.18
N GLY A 88 21.02 12.40 -8.91
CA GLY A 88 21.05 13.81 -8.50
C GLY A 88 19.68 14.48 -8.36
N ARG A 89 18.58 13.78 -8.66
CA ARG A 89 17.22 14.31 -8.48
C ARG A 89 16.78 14.27 -7.03
N VAL A 90 15.83 15.13 -6.66
CA VAL A 90 15.04 15.00 -5.43
C VAL A 90 13.69 14.41 -5.79
N ALA A 91 13.29 13.36 -5.08
CA ALA A 91 11.97 12.73 -5.21
C ALA A 91 11.19 12.88 -3.90
N TRP A 92 9.87 12.96 -4.00
CA TRP A 92 8.98 12.92 -2.84
C TRP A 92 8.38 11.52 -2.71
N VAL A 93 8.57 10.90 -1.55
CA VAL A 93 8.08 9.56 -1.26
C VAL A 93 7.01 9.61 -0.17
N ALA A 94 5.91 8.89 -0.38
CA ALA A 94 4.91 8.68 0.64
C ALA A 94 5.37 7.59 1.62
N GLU A 95 5.24 7.88 2.91
CA GLU A 95 5.42 6.95 4.01
C GLU A 95 4.06 6.73 4.67
N TYR A 96 3.55 5.49 4.60
CA TYR A 96 2.24 5.09 5.09
C TYR A 96 2.32 4.48 6.48
N PHE A 97 1.35 4.78 7.34
CA PHE A 97 1.29 4.29 8.72
C PHE A 97 -0.14 4.31 9.27
N LEU A 98 -0.36 3.61 10.39
CA LEU A 98 -1.58 3.71 11.19
C LEU A 98 -1.27 4.46 12.48
N ALA A 99 -2.25 5.23 12.96
CA ALA A 99 -2.13 5.91 14.25
C ALA A 99 -2.06 4.87 15.41
N PRO A 100 -1.24 5.10 16.45
CA PRO A 100 -1.04 4.14 17.54
C PRO A 100 -2.32 3.69 18.24
N GLU A 101 -3.29 4.58 18.40
CA GLU A 101 -4.59 4.35 19.00
C GLU A 101 -5.45 3.37 18.17
N ILE A 102 -5.39 3.47 16.84
CA ILE A 102 -6.06 2.55 15.92
C ILE A 102 -5.44 1.16 16.02
N ILE A 103 -4.11 1.09 16.10
CA ILE A 103 -3.40 -0.17 16.28
C ILE A 103 -3.76 -0.80 17.63
N ALA A 104 -3.75 -0.03 18.71
CA ALA A 104 -4.10 -0.51 20.04
C ALA A 104 -5.53 -1.07 20.08
N HIS A 105 -6.49 -0.36 19.50
CA HIS A 105 -7.87 -0.82 19.39
C HIS A 105 -8.00 -2.12 18.58
N ALA A 106 -7.32 -2.21 17.42
CA ALA A 106 -7.32 -3.42 16.61
C ALA A 106 -6.68 -4.61 17.33
N MET A 107 -5.58 -4.38 18.05
CA MET A 107 -4.91 -5.43 18.83
C MET A 107 -5.79 -5.93 19.99
N ALA A 108 -6.48 -5.03 20.69
CA ALA A 108 -7.46 -5.39 21.71
C ALA A 108 -8.63 -6.21 21.14
N ALA A 109 -9.03 -5.93 19.90
CA ALA A 109 -10.02 -6.72 19.15
C ALA A 109 -9.47 -8.05 18.58
N GLY A 110 -8.23 -8.43 18.89
CA GLY A 110 -7.65 -9.72 18.51
C GLY A 110 -6.89 -9.74 17.18
N ALA A 111 -6.59 -8.59 16.58
CA ALA A 111 -5.85 -8.52 15.31
C ALA A 111 -4.46 -9.19 15.39
N GLY A 112 -3.85 -9.29 16.58
CA GLY A 112 -2.57 -9.97 16.78
C GLY A 112 -2.58 -11.44 16.32
N VAL A 113 -3.65 -12.18 16.61
CA VAL A 113 -3.81 -13.58 16.17
C VAL A 113 -3.93 -13.64 14.64
N TRP A 114 -4.68 -12.71 14.04
CA TRP A 114 -4.80 -12.61 12.59
C TRP A 114 -3.45 -12.28 11.94
N CYS A 115 -2.69 -11.31 12.46
CA CYS A 115 -1.36 -10.95 11.97
C CYS A 115 -0.41 -12.15 11.98
N ALA A 116 -0.43 -12.97 13.04
CA ALA A 116 0.38 -14.19 13.10
C ALA A 116 0.01 -15.19 11.98
N LYS A 117 -1.30 -15.40 11.75
CA LYS A 117 -1.79 -16.27 10.68
C LYS A 117 -1.42 -15.75 9.29
N VAL A 118 -1.53 -14.44 9.05
CA VAL A 118 -1.08 -13.80 7.79
C VAL A 118 0.41 -14.07 7.56
N ARG A 119 1.27 -13.79 8.55
CA ARG A 119 2.72 -14.00 8.43
C ARG A 119 3.04 -15.46 8.11
N ALA A 120 2.38 -16.41 8.76
CA ALA A 120 2.54 -17.84 8.46
C ALA A 120 2.10 -18.19 7.02
N ALA A 121 0.91 -17.75 6.60
CA ALA A 121 0.38 -18.01 5.26
C ALA A 121 1.26 -17.39 4.15
N ARG A 122 1.83 -16.21 4.40
CA ARG A 122 2.75 -15.54 3.46
C ARG A 122 4.10 -16.21 3.40
N ARG A 123 4.67 -16.66 4.53
CA ARG A 123 5.88 -17.50 4.54
C ARG A 123 5.67 -18.78 3.72
N ALA A 124 4.55 -19.48 3.92
CA ALA A 124 4.21 -20.67 3.15
C ALA A 124 4.05 -20.36 1.65
N ARG A 125 3.44 -19.22 1.27
CA ARG A 125 3.31 -18.82 -0.13
C ARG A 125 4.66 -18.54 -0.80
N ARG A 126 5.62 -17.97 -0.07
CA ARG A 126 6.96 -17.65 -0.59
C ARG A 126 7.76 -18.88 -1.01
N THR A 127 7.52 -20.05 -0.41
CA THR A 127 8.19 -21.30 -0.83
C THR A 127 7.83 -21.70 -2.26
N GLN A 128 6.69 -21.25 -2.78
CA GLN A 128 6.22 -21.51 -4.13
C GLN A 128 6.83 -20.56 -5.18
N ALA A 129 7.71 -19.63 -4.79
CA ALA A 129 8.24 -18.59 -5.68
C ALA A 129 8.96 -19.16 -6.91
N ALA A 130 9.77 -20.21 -6.75
CA ALA A 130 10.46 -20.84 -7.88
C ALA A 130 9.47 -21.46 -8.87
N GLN A 131 8.41 -22.12 -8.38
CA GLN A 131 7.35 -22.65 -9.23
C GLN A 131 6.58 -21.54 -9.94
N ALA A 132 6.31 -20.43 -9.24
CA ALA A 132 5.63 -19.28 -9.83
C ALA A 132 6.44 -18.68 -10.99
N ARG A 133 7.78 -18.60 -10.86
CA ARG A 133 8.67 -18.14 -11.95
C ARG A 133 8.58 -19.06 -13.18
N ARG A 134 8.71 -20.38 -13.00
CA ARG A 134 8.55 -21.36 -14.09
C ARG A 134 7.18 -21.26 -14.77
N ASN A 135 6.12 -21.11 -13.99
CA ASN A 135 4.77 -20.93 -14.51
C ASN A 135 4.65 -19.65 -15.33
N ALA A 136 5.24 -18.55 -14.86
CA ALA A 136 5.24 -17.27 -15.57
C ALA A 136 6.02 -17.35 -16.89
N GLU A 137 7.20 -17.97 -16.90
CA GLU A 137 7.99 -18.21 -18.12
C GLU A 137 7.17 -19.00 -19.16
N ARG A 138 6.53 -20.09 -18.74
CA ARG A 138 5.66 -20.89 -19.62
C ARG A 138 4.49 -20.07 -20.18
N ALA A 139 3.84 -19.28 -19.33
CA ALA A 139 2.72 -18.43 -19.76
C ALA A 139 3.17 -17.35 -20.76
N ASN A 140 4.33 -16.71 -20.51
CA ASN A 140 4.90 -15.71 -21.40
C ASN A 140 5.33 -16.31 -22.75
N ALA A 141 5.97 -17.47 -22.74
CA ALA A 141 6.33 -18.20 -23.96
C ALA A 141 5.09 -18.53 -24.80
N SER A 142 4.04 -19.05 -24.15
CA SER A 142 2.75 -19.35 -24.81
C SER A 142 2.11 -18.09 -25.41
N ARG A 143 2.17 -16.96 -24.70
CA ARG A 143 1.63 -15.68 -25.18
C ARG A 143 2.46 -15.10 -26.34
N SER A 144 3.78 -15.25 -26.29
CA SER A 144 4.69 -14.81 -27.37
C SER A 144 4.43 -15.61 -28.65
N ALA A 145 4.31 -16.94 -28.54
CA ALA A 145 3.98 -17.81 -29.67
C ALA A 145 2.65 -17.42 -30.35
N ARG A 146 1.63 -17.02 -29.57
CA ARG A 146 0.35 -16.51 -30.10
C ARG A 146 0.44 -15.12 -30.74
N ARG A 147 1.46 -14.32 -30.38
CA ARG A 147 1.65 -12.95 -30.87
C ARG A 147 2.52 -12.86 -32.12
N ALA A 148 3.19 -13.94 -32.51
CA ALA A 148 3.95 -13.98 -33.75
C ALA A 148 3.00 -13.80 -34.94
N HIS A 149 2.87 -12.54 -35.41
CA HIS A 149 2.14 -12.21 -36.62
C HIS A 149 3.06 -12.51 -37.82
N PRO A 150 2.66 -13.33 -38.79
CA PRO A 150 3.53 -13.74 -39.91
C PRO A 150 4.14 -12.57 -40.68
N GLY A 151 3.47 -11.42 -40.72
CA GLY A 151 3.92 -10.21 -41.44
C GLY A 151 4.91 -9.29 -40.71
N GLN A 152 5.39 -9.61 -39.50
CA GLN A 152 6.32 -8.74 -38.75
C GLN A 152 7.78 -9.24 -38.75
N GLN A 153 8.11 -10.32 -39.46
CA GLN A 153 9.43 -10.94 -39.44
C GLN A 153 10.49 -10.27 -40.32
N GLY A 154 10.26 -9.06 -40.86
CA GLY A 154 11.22 -8.43 -41.78
C GLY A 154 11.20 -6.91 -41.81
N LEU A 155 10.84 -6.23 -40.71
CA LEU A 155 10.81 -4.75 -40.70
C LEU A 155 12.18 -4.11 -40.41
N PHE A 156 13.20 -4.91 -40.08
CA PHE A 156 14.55 -4.42 -39.76
C PHE A 156 15.67 -5.27 -40.39
N ASP A 157 15.33 -6.10 -41.38
CA ASP A 157 16.32 -6.72 -42.26
C ASP A 157 16.41 -5.94 -43.59
#